data_AF-A0A146KZS6-F1
#
_entry.id   AF-A0A146KZS6-F1
#
_cell.length_a   1.000
_cell.length_b   1.000
_cell.length_c   1.000
_cell.angle_alpha   90.00
_cell.angle_beta   90.00
_cell.angle_gamma   90.00
#
_symmetry.space_group_name_H-M   'P 1'
#
loop_
_entity.id
_entity.type
_entity.pdbx_description
1 polymer ?
#
loop_
_entity_poly.entity_id
_entity_poly.type
_entity_poly.pdbx_seq_one_letter_code
_entity_poly.pdbx_strand_id
1 'polypeptide(L)'
;MWDQNWGGLNVYRTYSRSLERRKHPFWLNYMIEVEATNRYEMMAKAFLLSTLKKAKRLRPAASWGYYGYPFCFNYTPNNYRETCSTQVQEDNDNTGWLFDEMTAYYPSLYLRERDLTAYQRKRFVSGRLAETTRLVEARIRNGTIRPPLIFPYVWFKYHDTRNFMTPEDMLHVLTAPAQIGAKGVVIWGASRDVNSKEKCEALVDYVEKVLGPAVQQAKAGGARRRRQPRVHPNFQNIETNRL
;
A
#
# COMPACT_ATOMS: atom_id res chain seq x y z
N MET A 1 -0.88 -7.63 11.65
CA MET A 1 -0.43 -9.01 11.84
C MET A 1 0.78 -9.02 12.73
N TRP A 2 0.86 -10.00 13.62
CA TRP A 2 1.96 -10.25 14.55
C TRP A 2 3.29 -10.34 13.82
N ASP A 3 3.35 -11.15 12.77
CA ASP A 3 4.58 -11.47 12.03
C ASP A 3 5.17 -10.30 11.25
N GLN A 4 4.37 -9.26 10.98
CA GLN A 4 4.82 -8.04 10.32
C GLN A 4 5.51 -7.05 11.27
N ASN A 5 5.57 -7.32 12.57
CA ASN A 5 6.24 -6.47 13.57
C ASN A 5 7.73 -6.83 13.70
N TRP A 6 8.49 -6.70 12.62
CA TRP A 6 9.93 -6.94 12.59
C TRP A 6 10.75 -5.63 12.64
N GLY A 7 12.08 -5.75 12.75
CA GLY A 7 12.97 -4.59 12.86
C GLY A 7 12.63 -3.74 14.08
N GLY A 8 12.50 -2.42 13.88
CA GLY A 8 12.13 -1.48 14.95
C GLY A 8 10.75 -1.73 15.57
N LEU A 9 9.87 -2.49 14.90
CA LEU A 9 8.54 -2.84 15.43
C LEU A 9 8.59 -4.07 16.35
N ASN A 10 9.73 -4.77 16.46
CA ASN A 10 9.84 -5.96 17.30
C ASN A 10 9.58 -5.68 18.79
N VAL A 11 9.70 -4.44 19.23
CA VAL A 11 9.35 -3.98 20.58
C VAL A 11 7.90 -4.36 20.95
N TYR A 12 6.96 -4.31 20.00
CA TYR A 12 5.57 -4.67 20.26
C TYR A 12 5.41 -6.15 20.58
N ARG A 13 6.14 -7.04 19.88
CA ARG A 13 6.12 -8.48 20.17
C ARG A 13 6.77 -8.78 21.51
N THR A 14 7.93 -8.18 21.79
CA THR A 14 8.63 -8.33 23.07
C THR A 14 7.76 -7.87 24.24
N TYR A 15 7.10 -6.72 24.12
CA TYR A 15 6.24 -6.21 25.18
C TYR A 15 5.00 -7.09 25.38
N SER A 16 4.32 -7.51 24.32
CA SER A 16 3.17 -8.44 24.40
C SER A 16 3.54 -9.73 25.12
N ARG A 17 4.67 -10.37 24.78
CA ARG A 17 5.17 -11.56 25.50
C ARG A 17 5.41 -11.26 26.98
N SER A 18 5.99 -10.09 27.30
CA SER A 18 6.26 -9.72 28.69
C SER A 18 4.99 -9.56 29.52
N LEU A 19 3.91 -9.05 28.93
CA LEU A 19 2.61 -8.94 29.58
C LEU A 19 2.03 -10.32 29.89
N GLU A 20 2.10 -11.25 28.93
CA GLU A 20 1.60 -12.62 29.15
C GLU A 20 2.44 -13.38 30.16
N ARG A 21 3.77 -13.20 30.18
CA ARG A 21 4.63 -13.81 31.22
C ARG A 21 4.29 -13.34 32.63
N ARG A 22 3.93 -12.06 32.80
CA ARG A 22 3.51 -11.53 34.11
C ARG A 22 2.18 -12.13 34.56
N LYS A 23 1.24 -12.35 33.62
CA LYS A 23 -0.08 -12.95 33.89
C LYS A 23 -0.02 -14.45 34.10
N HIS A 24 0.92 -15.12 33.44
CA HIS A 24 1.04 -16.57 33.40
C HIS A 24 2.49 -17.01 33.72
N PRO A 25 2.97 -16.86 34.99
CA PRO A 25 4.38 -17.07 35.34
C PRO A 25 4.90 -18.49 35.10
N PHE A 26 4.00 -19.48 35.07
CA PHE A 26 4.33 -20.90 34.92
C PHE A 26 4.10 -21.43 33.50
N TRP A 27 3.64 -20.59 32.57
CA TRP A 27 3.44 -21.02 31.18
C TRP A 27 4.78 -21.19 30.45
N LEU A 28 4.84 -22.25 29.65
CA LEU A 28 5.94 -22.50 28.73
C LEU A 28 6.00 -21.43 27.64
N ASN A 29 7.19 -21.18 27.09
CA ASN A 29 7.42 -20.13 26.11
C ASN A 29 6.49 -20.20 24.88
N TYR A 30 6.16 -21.41 24.40
CA TYR A 30 5.26 -21.55 23.26
C TYR A 30 3.82 -21.12 23.59
N MET A 31 3.34 -21.38 24.81
CA MET A 31 2.01 -20.95 25.25
C MET A 31 1.96 -19.42 25.37
N ILE A 32 3.03 -18.81 25.87
CA ILE A 32 3.20 -17.35 25.90
C ILE A 32 3.18 -16.76 24.49
N GLU A 33 3.86 -17.39 23.52
CA GLU A 33 3.88 -16.90 22.13
C GLU A 33 2.48 -16.91 21.52
N VAL A 34 1.74 -18.00 21.69
CA VAL A 34 0.38 -18.16 21.15
C VAL A 34 -0.56 -17.12 21.75
N GLU A 35 -0.57 -16.96 23.08
CA GLU A 35 -1.47 -16.01 23.73
C GLU A 35 -1.08 -14.54 23.44
N ALA A 36 0.22 -14.23 23.41
CA ALA A 36 0.68 -12.89 23.06
C ALA A 36 0.29 -12.52 21.61
N THR A 37 0.40 -13.49 20.69
CA THR A 37 -0.05 -13.33 19.29
C THR A 37 -1.55 -13.09 19.23
N ASN A 38 -2.35 -14.00 19.80
CA ASN A 38 -3.81 -13.92 19.79
C ASN A 38 -4.31 -12.60 20.38
N ARG A 39 -3.81 -12.22 21.56
CA ARG A 39 -4.26 -11.01 22.24
C ARG A 39 -3.82 -9.75 21.51
N TYR A 40 -2.60 -9.71 20.98
CA TYR A 40 -2.13 -8.58 20.19
C TYR A 40 -3.00 -8.39 18.94
N GLU A 41 -3.23 -9.44 18.16
CA GLU A 41 -4.00 -9.34 16.92
C GLU A 41 -5.47 -9.02 17.16
N MET A 42 -6.08 -9.62 18.19
CA MET A 42 -7.44 -9.29 18.61
C MET A 42 -7.58 -7.81 18.95
N MET A 43 -6.66 -7.28 19.77
CA MET A 43 -6.70 -5.87 20.18
C MET A 43 -6.34 -4.92 19.04
N ALA A 44 -5.39 -5.27 18.18
CA ALA A 44 -5.04 -4.50 16.99
C ALA A 44 -6.22 -4.42 16.02
N LYS A 45 -6.92 -5.54 15.79
CA LYS A 45 -8.14 -5.60 14.98
C LYS A 45 -9.23 -4.69 15.56
N ALA A 46 -9.51 -4.80 16.86
CA ALA A 46 -10.51 -3.98 17.52
C ALA A 46 -10.19 -2.48 17.39
N PHE A 47 -8.93 -2.08 17.62
CA PHE A 47 -8.51 -0.68 17.55
C PHE A 47 -8.60 -0.11 16.14
N LEU A 48 -8.04 -0.81 15.14
CA LEU A 48 -8.05 -0.35 13.75
C LEU A 48 -9.49 -0.29 13.20
N LEU A 49 -10.28 -1.33 13.44
CA LEU A 49 -11.65 -1.40 12.91
C LEU A 49 -12.57 -0.36 13.57
N SER A 50 -12.50 -0.19 14.89
CA SER A 50 -13.32 0.80 15.60
C SER A 50 -12.99 2.22 15.20
N THR A 51 -11.70 2.53 15.03
CA THR A 51 -11.23 3.83 14.55
C THR A 51 -11.75 4.13 13.14
N LEU A 52 -11.60 3.18 12.22
CA LEU A 52 -12.05 3.34 10.83
C LEU A 52 -13.58 3.50 10.74
N LYS A 53 -14.34 2.67 11.48
CA LYS A 53 -15.79 2.79 11.59
C LYS A 53 -16.22 4.14 12.17
N LYS A 54 -15.51 4.65 13.18
CA LYS A 54 -15.79 5.95 13.78
C LYS A 54 -15.53 7.07 12.77
N ALA A 55 -14.41 7.03 12.07
CA ALA A 55 -14.05 8.02 11.05
C ALA A 55 -15.09 8.08 9.92
N LYS A 56 -15.51 6.91 9.40
CA LYS A 56 -16.57 6.80 8.39
C LYS A 56 -17.91 7.34 8.88
N ARG A 57 -18.31 7.04 10.12
CA ARG A 57 -19.54 7.58 10.71
C ARG A 57 -19.50 9.11 10.83
N LEU A 58 -18.36 9.67 11.21
CA LEU A 58 -18.20 11.12 11.35
C LEU A 58 -18.10 11.85 10.01
N ARG A 59 -17.56 11.21 8.97
CA ARG A 59 -17.37 11.79 7.64
C ARG A 59 -17.70 10.75 6.56
N PRO A 60 -19.00 10.47 6.32
CA PRO A 60 -19.44 9.39 5.43
C PRO A 60 -19.17 9.63 3.95
N ALA A 61 -18.99 10.90 3.55
CA ALA A 61 -18.65 11.26 2.16
C ALA A 61 -17.15 11.15 1.84
N ALA A 62 -16.29 10.96 2.85
CA ALA A 62 -14.85 10.84 2.64
C ALA A 62 -14.43 9.41 2.31
N SER A 63 -13.35 9.27 1.53
CA SER A 63 -12.68 7.99 1.31
C SER A 63 -11.71 7.71 2.45
N TRP A 64 -11.99 6.66 3.21
CA TRP A 64 -11.24 6.22 4.36
C TRP A 64 -10.43 4.95 4.09
N GLY A 65 -9.21 4.95 4.62
CA GLY A 65 -8.30 3.82 4.65
C GLY A 65 -6.99 4.17 5.36
N TYR A 66 -6.20 3.14 5.72
CA TYR A 66 -4.91 3.32 6.36
C TYR A 66 -3.79 3.48 5.32
N TYR A 67 -2.92 4.45 5.56
CA TYR A 67 -1.68 4.62 4.79
C TYR A 67 -0.83 3.34 4.84
N GLY A 68 -0.21 3.01 3.70
CA GLY A 68 0.69 1.87 3.55
C GLY A 68 0.00 0.58 3.15
N TYR A 69 -1.31 0.43 3.40
CA TYR A 69 -2.05 -0.79 3.11
C TYR A 69 -2.56 -0.85 1.65
N PRO A 70 -2.47 -2.02 0.99
CA PRO A 70 -1.84 -3.26 1.47
C PRO A 70 -0.31 -3.21 1.45
N PHE A 71 0.32 -3.96 2.36
CA PHE A 71 1.76 -4.17 2.31
C PHE A 71 2.13 -5.29 1.33
N CYS A 72 3.36 -5.23 0.82
CA CYS A 72 3.92 -6.24 -0.09
C CYS A 72 5.31 -6.73 0.34
N PHE A 73 6.10 -5.85 0.96
CA PHE A 73 7.48 -6.12 1.39
C PHE A 73 8.39 -6.71 0.30
N ASN A 74 8.11 -6.42 -0.97
CA ASN A 74 8.99 -6.75 -2.09
C ASN A 74 10.27 -5.89 -2.07
N TYR A 75 11.33 -6.44 -2.66
CA TYR A 75 12.70 -5.89 -2.61
C TYR A 75 13.22 -5.60 -1.19
N THR A 76 12.79 -6.37 -0.20
CA THR A 76 13.38 -6.36 1.15
C THR A 76 14.43 -7.46 1.27
N PRO A 77 15.31 -7.45 2.30
CA PRO A 77 16.31 -8.50 2.47
C PRO A 77 15.72 -9.92 2.48
N ASN A 78 14.49 -10.09 3.01
CA ASN A 78 13.81 -11.39 3.08
C ASN A 78 12.99 -11.73 1.83
N ASN A 79 12.84 -10.79 0.88
CA ASN A 79 12.12 -11.01 -0.36
C ASN A 79 12.63 -10.08 -1.48
N TYR A 80 13.77 -10.42 -2.07
CA TYR A 80 14.39 -9.67 -3.16
C TYR A 80 13.82 -10.04 -4.54
N ARG A 81 12.48 -10.03 -4.65
CA ARG A 81 11.72 -10.34 -5.87
C ARG A 81 10.69 -9.24 -6.15
N GLU A 82 10.11 -9.25 -7.35
CA GLU A 82 9.00 -8.35 -7.69
C GLU A 82 7.75 -8.65 -6.86
N THR A 83 7.36 -9.92 -6.80
CA THR A 83 6.13 -10.36 -6.15
C THR A 83 6.24 -10.28 -4.62
N CYS A 84 5.13 -9.98 -3.97
CA CYS A 84 5.01 -10.12 -2.52
C CYS A 84 5.15 -11.60 -2.16
N SER A 85 5.78 -11.92 -1.02
CA SER A 85 5.91 -13.31 -0.59
C SER A 85 4.56 -13.93 -0.27
N THR A 86 4.45 -15.26 -0.36
CA THR A 86 3.23 -16.00 -0.06
C THR A 86 2.69 -15.66 1.34
N GLN A 87 3.56 -15.65 2.35
CA GLN A 87 3.19 -15.25 3.71
C GLN A 87 2.54 -13.87 3.79
N VAL A 88 3.03 -12.88 3.02
CA VAL A 88 2.47 -11.53 3.04
C VAL A 88 1.11 -11.47 2.34
N GLN A 89 0.92 -12.27 1.30
CA GLN A 89 -0.38 -12.41 0.64
C GLN A 89 -1.40 -13.08 1.58
N GLU A 90 -0.99 -14.13 2.31
CA GLU A 90 -1.82 -14.80 3.32
C GLU A 90 -2.16 -13.85 4.49
N ASP A 91 -1.19 -13.08 4.98
CA ASP A 91 -1.42 -12.04 5.99
C ASP A 91 -2.43 -10.99 5.51
N ASN A 92 -2.33 -10.58 4.24
CA ASN A 92 -3.28 -9.64 3.63
C ASN A 92 -4.68 -10.28 3.52
N ASP A 93 -4.77 -11.56 3.20
CA ASP A 93 -6.05 -12.28 3.14
C ASP A 93 -6.67 -12.42 4.55
N ASN A 94 -5.86 -12.74 5.56
CA ASN A 94 -6.25 -12.81 6.97
C ASN A 94 -6.62 -11.45 7.58
N THR A 95 -6.12 -10.35 7.00
CA THR A 95 -6.55 -8.98 7.33
C THR A 95 -7.73 -8.49 6.50
N GLY A 96 -8.46 -9.42 5.88
CA GLY A 96 -9.61 -9.10 5.04
C GLY A 96 -10.67 -8.21 5.69
N TRP A 97 -10.87 -8.37 7.01
CA TRP A 97 -11.77 -7.55 7.82
C TRP A 97 -11.43 -6.05 7.80
N LEU A 98 -10.17 -5.67 7.58
CA LEU A 98 -9.75 -4.28 7.47
C LEU A 98 -10.10 -3.74 6.09
N PHE A 99 -9.75 -4.51 5.06
CA PHE A 99 -10.01 -4.19 3.67
C PHE A 99 -11.50 -4.07 3.36
N ASP A 100 -12.35 -4.88 4.00
CA ASP A 100 -13.82 -4.81 3.88
C ASP A 100 -14.39 -3.49 4.43
N GLU A 101 -13.74 -2.93 5.45
CA GLU A 101 -14.17 -1.67 6.05
C GLU A 101 -13.61 -0.45 5.29
N MET A 102 -12.46 -0.60 4.62
CA MET A 102 -11.81 0.46 3.84
C MET A 102 -12.59 0.79 2.57
N THR A 103 -12.73 2.08 2.29
CA THR A 103 -13.33 2.57 1.04
C THR A 103 -12.28 2.94 -0.02
N ALA A 104 -11.01 3.01 0.39
CA ALA A 104 -9.88 3.24 -0.49
C ALA A 104 -8.60 2.61 0.07
N TYR A 105 -7.73 2.13 -0.82
CA TYR A 105 -6.42 1.56 -0.53
C TYR A 105 -5.32 2.58 -0.83
N TYR A 106 -4.31 2.62 0.03
CA TYR A 106 -3.25 3.63 0.03
C TYR A 106 -1.85 2.99 0.11
N PRO A 107 -1.48 2.11 -0.83
CA PRO A 107 -0.17 1.46 -0.81
C PRO A 107 0.93 2.52 -0.97
N SER A 108 2.03 2.37 -0.23
CA SER A 108 3.20 3.23 -0.40
C SER A 108 4.03 2.77 -1.61
N LEU A 109 4.44 3.70 -2.47
CA LEU A 109 5.33 3.44 -3.61
C LEU A 109 6.67 4.16 -3.47
N TYR A 110 7.09 4.47 -2.24
CA TYR A 110 8.32 5.20 -1.98
C TYR A 110 9.54 4.40 -2.45
N LEU A 111 10.27 4.96 -3.43
CA LEU A 111 11.43 4.33 -4.04
C LEU A 111 12.68 4.51 -3.16
N ARG A 112 13.66 3.61 -3.32
CA ARG A 112 15.01 3.73 -2.75
C ARG A 112 16.03 3.81 -3.88
N GLU A 113 17.08 4.60 -3.69
CA GLU A 113 18.11 4.87 -4.71
C GLU A 113 19.31 3.94 -4.60
N ARG A 114 19.81 3.69 -3.38
CA ARG A 114 21.10 2.99 -3.17
C ARG A 114 21.03 1.51 -3.50
N ASP A 115 19.95 0.85 -3.10
CA ASP A 115 19.86 -0.62 -3.10
C ASP A 115 19.15 -1.19 -4.33
N LEU A 116 18.57 -0.34 -5.18
CA LEU A 116 17.72 -0.75 -6.30
C LEU A 116 18.14 -0.02 -7.58
N THR A 117 18.41 -0.79 -8.64
CA THR A 117 18.59 -0.24 -9.98
C THR A 117 17.29 0.37 -10.51
N ALA A 118 17.36 1.20 -11.55
CA ALA A 118 16.17 1.76 -12.19
C ALA A 118 15.17 0.67 -12.64
N TYR A 119 15.67 -0.47 -13.14
CA TYR A 119 14.83 -1.61 -13.49
C TYR A 119 14.11 -2.20 -12.27
N GLN A 120 14.84 -2.41 -11.17
CA GLN A 120 14.26 -2.95 -9.93
C GLN A 120 13.27 -1.98 -9.29
N ARG A 121 13.48 -0.66 -9.37
CA ARG A 121 12.52 0.35 -8.92
C ARG A 121 11.19 0.26 -9.67
N LYS A 122 11.22 0.01 -10.98
CA LYS A 122 10.00 -0.22 -11.77
C LYS A 122 9.25 -1.46 -11.31
N ARG A 123 9.96 -2.57 -11.12
CA ARG A 123 9.40 -3.85 -10.63
C ARG A 123 8.88 -3.72 -9.20
N PHE A 124 9.56 -2.97 -8.34
CA PHE A 124 9.10 -2.69 -6.97
C PHE A 124 7.70 -2.07 -6.98
N VAL A 125 7.46 -1.09 -7.84
CA VAL A 125 6.15 -0.48 -8.04
C VAL A 125 5.14 -1.50 -8.57
N SER A 126 5.52 -2.25 -9.62
CA SER A 126 4.65 -3.27 -10.22
C SER A 126 4.17 -4.32 -9.21
N GLY A 127 5.04 -4.86 -8.37
CA GLY A 127 4.66 -5.86 -7.37
C GLY A 127 3.66 -5.33 -6.33
N ARG A 128 3.83 -4.10 -5.87
CA ARG A 128 2.91 -3.46 -4.92
C ARG A 128 1.54 -3.18 -5.55
N LEU A 129 1.54 -2.75 -6.80
CA LEU A 129 0.31 -2.52 -7.56
C LEU A 129 -0.40 -3.84 -7.91
N ALA A 130 0.34 -4.91 -8.18
CA ALA A 130 -0.22 -6.23 -8.42
C ALA A 130 -0.95 -6.77 -7.20
N GLU A 131 -0.37 -6.67 -6.00
CA GLU A 131 -1.03 -7.10 -4.77
C GLU A 131 -2.25 -6.24 -4.42
N THR A 132 -2.15 -4.94 -4.66
CA THR A 132 -3.30 -4.04 -4.51
C THR A 132 -4.44 -4.47 -5.43
N THR A 133 -4.13 -4.82 -6.67
CA THR A 133 -5.11 -5.30 -7.66
C THR A 133 -5.72 -6.63 -7.22
N ARG A 134 -4.89 -7.58 -6.79
CA ARG A 134 -5.34 -8.90 -6.29
C ARG A 134 -6.42 -8.77 -5.21
N LEU A 135 -6.20 -7.88 -4.25
CA LEU A 135 -7.15 -7.64 -3.15
C LEU A 135 -8.44 -6.95 -3.63
N VAL A 136 -8.35 -5.99 -4.56
CA VAL A 136 -9.55 -5.37 -5.15
C VAL A 136 -10.38 -6.40 -5.91
N GLU A 137 -9.75 -7.24 -6.73
CA GLU A 137 -10.43 -8.29 -7.48
C GLU A 137 -11.06 -9.34 -6.57
N ALA A 138 -10.38 -9.72 -5.48
CA ALA A 138 -10.96 -10.62 -4.48
C ALA A 138 -12.27 -10.05 -3.88
N ARG A 139 -12.35 -8.73 -3.65
CA ARG A 139 -13.56 -8.08 -3.16
C ARG A 139 -14.68 -8.03 -4.18
N ILE A 140 -14.34 -7.79 -5.45
CA ILE A 140 -15.30 -7.84 -6.56
C ILE A 140 -15.89 -9.26 -6.65
N ARG A 141 -15.05 -10.30 -6.63
CA ARG A 141 -15.49 -11.71 -6.65
C ARG A 141 -16.39 -12.07 -5.47
N ASN A 142 -16.14 -11.49 -4.30
CA ASN A 142 -16.96 -11.68 -3.10
C ASN A 142 -18.24 -10.81 -3.07
N GLY A 143 -18.63 -10.18 -4.19
CA GLY A 143 -19.90 -9.45 -4.31
C GLY A 143 -19.87 -8.01 -3.81
N THR A 144 -18.69 -7.40 -3.62
CA THR A 144 -18.60 -6.00 -3.20
C THR A 144 -19.13 -5.07 -4.28
N ILE A 145 -20.27 -4.42 -4.04
CA ILE A 145 -20.97 -3.54 -5.00
C ILE A 145 -20.12 -2.32 -5.39
N ARG A 146 -19.38 -1.75 -4.42
CA ARG A 146 -18.51 -0.58 -4.63
C ARG A 146 -17.07 -0.95 -4.27
N PRO A 147 -16.27 -1.42 -5.25
CA PRO A 147 -14.88 -1.76 -5.01
C PRO A 147 -14.11 -0.56 -4.47
N PRO A 148 -13.13 -0.77 -3.58
CA PRO A 148 -12.38 0.32 -2.98
C PRO A 148 -11.56 1.07 -4.04
N LEU A 149 -11.44 2.38 -3.86
CA LEU A 149 -10.62 3.23 -4.72
C LEU A 149 -9.13 2.97 -4.44
N ILE A 150 -8.26 3.23 -5.41
CA ILE A 150 -6.81 3.07 -5.22
C ILE A 150 -6.14 4.44 -5.37
N PHE A 151 -5.41 4.85 -4.32
CA PHE A 151 -4.65 6.10 -4.26
C PHE A 151 -3.25 5.84 -3.67
N PRO A 152 -2.30 5.35 -4.48
CA PRO A 152 -0.97 5.05 -3.99
C PRO A 152 -0.26 6.33 -3.51
N TYR A 153 0.47 6.21 -2.42
CA TYR A 153 1.31 7.28 -1.90
C TYR A 153 2.65 7.28 -2.62
N VAL A 154 2.98 8.41 -3.24
CA VAL A 154 4.27 8.67 -3.88
C VAL A 154 4.98 9.79 -3.13
N TRP A 155 6.30 9.76 -3.11
CA TRP A 155 7.11 10.85 -2.58
C TRP A 155 8.00 11.35 -3.71
N PHE A 156 8.24 12.65 -3.79
CA PHE A 156 9.13 13.27 -4.78
C PHE A 156 10.63 13.03 -4.51
N LYS A 157 10.96 12.34 -3.40
CA LYS A 157 12.33 11.98 -3.02
C LYS A 157 12.49 10.48 -2.84
N TYR A 158 13.69 9.98 -3.08
CA TYR A 158 14.07 8.64 -2.66
C TYR A 158 14.10 8.53 -1.13
N HIS A 159 13.54 7.44 -0.62
CA HIS A 159 13.29 7.21 0.79
C HIS A 159 14.57 7.01 1.63
N ASP A 160 15.66 6.60 1.01
CA ASP A 160 16.95 6.34 1.66
C ASP A 160 17.91 7.53 1.54
N THR A 161 18.07 8.12 0.35
CA THR A 161 19.03 9.22 0.11
C THR A 161 18.45 10.61 0.33
N ARG A 162 17.12 10.76 0.28
CA ARG A 162 16.41 12.06 0.29
C ARG A 162 16.73 12.95 -0.91
N ASN A 163 17.38 12.42 -1.95
CA ASN A 163 17.52 13.09 -3.23
C ASN A 163 16.18 13.13 -3.95
N PHE A 164 15.97 14.18 -4.76
CA PHE A 164 14.82 14.22 -5.68
C PHE A 164 14.90 13.05 -6.67
N MET A 165 13.77 12.43 -6.98
CA MET A 165 13.73 11.31 -7.94
C MET A 165 14.06 11.79 -9.35
N THR A 166 14.67 10.92 -10.16
CA THR A 166 14.89 11.25 -11.58
C THR A 166 13.55 11.45 -12.32
N PRO A 167 13.55 12.17 -13.46
CA PRO A 167 12.34 12.33 -14.27
C PRO A 167 11.67 11.01 -14.66
N GLU A 168 12.46 9.98 -14.96
CA GLU A 168 11.96 8.66 -15.36
C GLU A 168 11.25 7.95 -14.21
N ASP A 169 11.85 7.97 -13.01
CA ASP A 169 11.25 7.35 -11.83
C ASP A 169 10.00 8.11 -11.37
N MET A 170 10.03 9.45 -11.42
CA MET A 170 8.88 10.28 -11.11
C MET A 170 7.71 10.01 -12.08
N LEU A 171 7.98 9.96 -13.38
CA LEU A 171 6.97 9.62 -14.37
C LEU A 171 6.42 8.21 -14.15
N HIS A 172 7.28 7.23 -13.84
CA HIS A 172 6.86 5.85 -13.62
C HIS A 172 5.90 5.71 -12.45
N VAL A 173 6.21 6.28 -11.28
CA VAL A 173 5.34 6.16 -10.09
C VAL A 173 4.00 6.91 -10.27
N LEU A 174 3.92 7.89 -11.18
CA LEU A 174 2.68 8.59 -11.52
C LEU A 174 1.84 7.83 -12.56
N THR A 175 2.48 7.13 -13.51
CA THR A 175 1.80 6.50 -14.64
C THR A 175 1.45 5.03 -14.40
N ALA A 176 2.25 4.29 -13.62
CA ALA A 176 2.00 2.89 -13.31
C ALA A 176 0.65 2.66 -12.58
N PRO A 177 0.26 3.46 -11.57
CA PRO A 177 -1.06 3.32 -10.93
C PRO A 177 -2.24 3.43 -11.90
N ALA A 178 -2.13 4.26 -12.93
CA ALA A 178 -3.18 4.41 -13.94
C ALA A 178 -3.38 3.14 -14.79
N GLN A 179 -2.40 2.23 -14.84
CA GLN A 179 -2.51 0.95 -15.56
C GLN A 179 -3.46 -0.02 -14.84
N ILE A 180 -3.52 0.04 -13.51
CA ILE A 180 -4.38 -0.82 -12.69
C ILE A 180 -5.71 -0.16 -12.31
N GLY A 181 -6.07 0.95 -12.98
CA GLY A 181 -7.33 1.66 -12.73
C GLY A 181 -7.34 2.52 -11.45
N ALA A 182 -6.17 2.86 -10.89
CA ALA A 182 -6.10 3.80 -9.77
C ALA A 182 -6.77 5.14 -10.12
N LYS A 183 -7.43 5.74 -9.13
CA LYS A 183 -8.18 7.01 -9.33
C LYS A 183 -7.28 8.23 -9.29
N GLY A 184 -6.11 8.10 -8.67
CA GLY A 184 -5.08 9.10 -8.60
C GLY A 184 -3.91 8.60 -7.77
N VAL A 185 -3.07 9.54 -7.38
CA VAL A 185 -1.90 9.33 -6.52
C VAL A 185 -1.90 10.43 -5.47
N VAL A 186 -1.39 10.12 -4.28
CA VAL A 186 -1.13 11.12 -3.24
C VAL A 186 0.35 11.46 -3.27
N ILE A 187 0.69 12.68 -3.69
CA ILE A 187 2.06 13.19 -3.62
C ILE A 187 2.28 13.71 -2.20
N TRP A 188 3.11 13.02 -1.45
CA TRP A 188 3.44 13.35 -0.06
C TRP A 188 4.79 14.05 0.03
N GLY A 189 4.97 14.86 1.08
CA GLY A 189 6.24 15.50 1.45
C GLY A 189 6.38 15.60 2.96
N ALA A 190 7.60 15.48 3.46
CA ALA A 190 7.87 15.69 4.88
C ALA A 190 7.97 17.18 5.18
N SER A 191 7.55 17.63 6.37
CA SER A 191 7.74 19.02 6.79
C SER A 191 9.21 19.47 6.73
N ARG A 192 10.16 18.57 7.02
CA ARG A 192 11.61 18.81 6.89
C ARG A 192 12.11 19.03 5.46
N ASP A 193 11.31 18.70 4.44
CA ASP A 193 11.64 18.96 3.04
C ASP A 193 11.32 20.40 2.62
N VAL A 194 10.62 21.16 3.47
CA VAL A 194 10.17 22.54 3.20
C VAL A 194 10.37 23.44 4.43
N ASN A 195 11.38 23.15 5.25
CA ASN A 195 11.64 23.87 6.51
C ASN A 195 12.75 24.94 6.40
N SER A 196 13.17 25.28 5.18
CA SER A 196 14.07 26.41 4.91
C SER A 196 13.78 26.98 3.53
N LYS A 197 14.18 28.22 3.28
CA LYS A 197 13.99 28.90 2.00
C LYS A 197 14.63 28.11 0.86
N GLU A 198 15.86 27.64 1.05
CA GLU A 198 16.66 26.93 0.05
C GLU A 198 15.98 25.61 -0.36
N LYS A 199 15.39 24.89 0.60
CA LYS A 199 14.66 23.66 0.31
C LYS A 199 13.35 23.92 -0.43
N CYS A 200 12.64 24.98 -0.09
CA CYS A 200 11.44 25.41 -0.81
C CYS A 200 11.78 25.79 -2.25
N GLU A 201 12.84 26.58 -2.47
CA GLU A 201 13.31 26.96 -3.81
C GLU A 201 13.75 25.74 -4.63
N ALA A 202 14.48 24.80 -4.02
CA ALA A 202 14.85 23.55 -4.68
C ALA A 202 13.62 22.68 -5.04
N LEU A 203 12.58 22.67 -4.20
CA LEU A 203 11.33 21.98 -4.51
C LEU A 203 10.57 22.69 -5.64
N VAL A 204 10.54 24.02 -5.68
CA VAL A 204 9.95 24.79 -6.78
C VAL A 204 10.64 24.42 -8.09
N ASP A 205 11.97 24.41 -8.12
CA ASP A 205 12.76 24.02 -9.30
C ASP A 205 12.42 22.61 -9.77
N TYR A 206 12.32 21.66 -8.83
CA TYR A 206 11.92 20.29 -9.12
C TYR A 206 10.48 20.17 -9.64
N VAL A 207 9.55 20.97 -9.09
CA VAL A 207 8.16 21.01 -9.54
C VAL A 207 8.07 21.52 -10.97
N GLU A 208 8.78 22.59 -11.31
CA GLU A 208 8.74 23.18 -12.64
C GLU A 208 9.40 22.28 -13.69
N LYS A 209 10.53 21.68 -13.36
CA LYS A 209 11.35 20.93 -14.32
C LYS A 209 11.02 19.45 -14.42
N VAL A 210 10.49 18.83 -13.37
CA VAL A 210 10.33 17.38 -13.29
C VAL A 210 8.91 16.97 -12.94
N LEU A 211 8.43 17.30 -11.74
CA LEU A 211 7.16 16.78 -11.24
C LEU A 211 5.96 17.32 -12.03
N GLY A 212 5.93 18.61 -12.33
CA GLY A 212 4.88 19.27 -13.11
C GLY A 212 4.71 18.66 -14.50
N PRO A 213 5.78 18.61 -15.32
CA PRO A 213 5.76 17.93 -16.62
C PRO A 213 5.31 16.46 -16.53
N ALA A 214 5.82 15.71 -15.55
CA ALA A 214 5.44 14.30 -15.36
C ALA A 214 3.95 14.12 -15.02
N VAL A 215 3.38 15.02 -14.19
CA VAL A 215 1.93 15.03 -13.89
C VAL A 215 1.10 15.34 -15.14
N GLN A 216 1.53 16.30 -15.97
CA GLN A 216 0.84 16.62 -17.21
C GLN A 216 0.83 15.43 -18.18
N GLN A 217 1.98 14.77 -18.34
CA GLN A 217 2.10 13.58 -19.18
C GLN A 217 1.24 12.42 -18.66
N ALA A 218 1.22 12.18 -17.35
CA ALA A 218 0.38 11.16 -16.74
C ALA A 218 -1.12 11.42 -16.97
N LYS A 219 -1.56 12.69 -16.87
CA LYS A 219 -2.95 13.08 -17.17
C LYS A 219 -3.31 12.86 -18.64
N ALA A 220 -2.43 13.26 -19.56
CA ALA A 220 -2.65 13.07 -21.00
C ALA A 220 -2.76 11.58 -21.38
N GLY A 221 -1.88 10.74 -20.84
CA GLY A 221 -1.93 9.28 -21.01
C GLY A 221 -3.21 8.66 -20.43
N GLY A 222 -3.62 9.10 -19.23
CA GLY A 222 -4.86 8.65 -18.61
C GLY A 222 -6.12 9.02 -19.40
N ALA A 223 -6.17 10.23 -19.97
CA ALA A 223 -7.27 10.68 -20.82
C ALA A 223 -7.41 9.85 -22.10
N ARG A 224 -6.28 9.51 -22.75
CA ARG A 224 -6.27 8.62 -23.93
C ARG A 224 -6.82 7.23 -23.59
N ARG A 225 -6.43 6.65 -22.45
CA ARG A 225 -6.92 5.32 -22.02
C ARG A 225 -8.41 5.30 -21.69
N ARG A 226 -8.96 6.36 -21.08
CA ARG A 226 -10.41 6.44 -20.82
C ARG A 226 -11.26 6.47 -22.10
N ARG A 227 -10.67 6.88 -23.22
CA ARG A 227 -11.32 6.89 -24.54
C ARG A 227 -11.21 5.56 -25.28
N GLN A 228 -10.36 4.63 -24.83
CA GLN A 228 -10.28 3.30 -25.40
C GLN A 228 -11.28 2.37 -24.68
N PRO A 229 -12.02 1.51 -25.40
CA PRO A 229 -12.88 0.51 -24.77
C PRO A 229 -12.03 -0.39 -23.88
N ARG A 230 -12.49 -0.63 -22.64
CA ARG A 230 -11.84 -1.59 -21.74
C ARG A 230 -12.00 -2.99 -22.32
N VAL A 231 -10.96 -3.51 -22.94
CA VAL A 231 -10.86 -4.95 -23.23
C VAL A 231 -10.52 -5.61 -21.90
N HIS A 232 -11.52 -6.16 -21.22
CA HIS A 232 -11.30 -7.09 -20.12
C HIS A 232 -10.74 -8.39 -20.72
N PRO A 233 -9.54 -8.86 -20.32
CA PRO A 233 -9.12 -10.20 -20.68
C PRO A 233 -9.95 -11.19 -19.84
N ASN A 234 -10.66 -12.09 -20.54
CA ASN A 234 -11.49 -13.20 -20.04
C ASN A 234 -12.93 -12.88 -19.61
N PHE A 235 -13.81 -12.79 -20.60
CA PHE A 235 -15.12 -13.46 -20.55
C PHE A 235 -15.27 -14.25 -21.86
N GLN A 236 -14.86 -15.52 -21.84
CA GLN A 236 -15.26 -16.49 -22.87
C GLN A 236 -16.37 -17.37 -22.30
N ASN A 237 -17.51 -17.32 -23.01
CA ASN A 237 -18.54 -18.34 -23.16
C ASN A 237 -19.20 -18.93 -21.90
N ILE A 238 -20.35 -18.35 -21.53
CA ILE A 238 -21.49 -19.14 -21.10
C ILE A 238 -22.51 -19.02 -22.21
N GLU A 239 -22.37 -19.89 -23.22
CA GLU A 239 -23.44 -20.14 -24.17
C GLU A 239 -24.56 -20.90 -23.46
N THR A 240 -25.76 -20.40 -23.69
CA THR A 240 -27.05 -20.92 -23.30
C THR A 240 -27.32 -22.29 -23.90
N ASN A 241 -27.39 -23.33 -23.09
CA ASN A 241 -28.15 -24.53 -23.44
C ASN A 241 -29.65 -24.22 -23.30
N ARG A 242 -30.28 -23.93 -24.45
CA ARG A 242 -31.70 -24.20 -24.71
C ARG A 242 -31.78 -25.12 -25.92
N LEU A 243 -31.84 -26.42 -25.64
CA LEU A 243 -32.87 -27.38 -26.05
C LEU A 243 -32.58 -28.70 -25.34
#